data_AF-A0A5K0XDP8-F1
#
_entry.id   AF-A0A5K0XDP8-F1
#
_cell.length_a   1.000
_cell.length_b   1.000
_cell.length_c   1.000
_cell.angle_alpha   90.00
_cell.angle_beta   90.00
_cell.angle_gamma   90.00
#
_symmetry.space_group_name_H-M   'P 1'
#
loop_
_entity.id
_entity.type
_entity.pdbx_description
1 polymer ?
#
loop_
_entity_poly.entity_id
_entity_poly.type
_entity_poly.pdbx_seq_one_letter_code
_entity_poly.pdbx_strand_id
1 'polypeptide(L)'
;GFGFQEDMTFCGMFDGHGPWGHYVSKRVRDLLPSALLCQWQKDLALAAVDSGMDCECSQSNITFDVWKQCYSRTCALVDKELDRHQGFYSFSSGTTSLAVIKQ
;
A
#
# COMPACT_ATOMS: atom_id res chain seq x y z
N GLY A 1 16.29 0.67 -4.29
CA GLY A 1 15.00 1.28 -4.63
C GLY A 1 13.84 0.35 -4.34
N PHE A 2 12.65 0.91 -4.22
CA PHE A 2 11.39 0.17 -4.08
C PHE A 2 10.97 -0.36 -5.45
N GLY A 3 10.62 -1.65 -5.52
CA GLY A 3 10.21 -2.29 -6.77
C GLY A 3 11.26 -2.33 -7.88
N PHE A 4 12.54 -2.44 -7.53
CA PHE A 4 13.68 -2.44 -8.47
C PHE A 4 13.83 -1.14 -9.30
N GLN A 5 13.12 -0.07 -8.96
CA GLN A 5 13.35 1.25 -9.54
C GLN A 5 14.32 2.03 -8.67
N GLU A 6 15.45 2.47 -9.24
CA GLU A 6 16.55 3.10 -8.49
C GLU A 6 16.11 4.41 -7.80
N ASP A 7 15.29 5.22 -8.48
CA ASP A 7 14.83 6.52 -7.97
C ASP A 7 13.59 6.43 -7.06
N MET A 8 12.99 5.25 -6.95
CA MET A 8 11.79 5.06 -6.16
C MET A 8 12.13 4.63 -4.73
N THR A 9 11.56 5.32 -3.74
CA THR A 9 11.74 4.98 -2.32
C THR A 9 10.38 4.95 -1.60
N PHE A 10 10.17 3.89 -0.81
CA PHE A 10 9.03 3.76 0.10
C PHE A 10 9.50 3.93 1.54
N CYS A 11 8.82 4.78 2.31
CA CYS A 11 9.00 4.92 3.74
C CYS A 11 7.65 4.77 4.44
N GLY A 12 7.60 3.95 5.50
CA GLY A 12 6.38 3.72 6.26
C GLY A 12 6.60 3.88 7.77
N MET A 13 5.62 4.47 8.47
CA MET A 13 5.54 4.53 9.92
C MET A 13 4.27 3.83 10.39
N PHE A 14 4.40 2.99 11.42
CA PHE A 14 3.32 2.12 11.90
C PHE A 14 3.24 2.21 13.42
N ASP A 15 2.19 2.87 13.92
CA ASP A 15 1.95 3.08 15.35
C ASP A 15 0.84 2.13 15.83
N GLY A 16 1.26 1.03 16.46
CA GLY A 16 0.38 -0.03 16.93
C GLY A 16 -0.23 0.25 18.30
N HIS A 17 -1.52 -0.03 18.46
CA HIS A 17 -2.25 0.15 19.72
C HIS A 17 -3.14 -1.05 20.08
N GLY A 18 -3.53 -1.13 21.35
CA GLY A 18 -4.28 -2.27 21.91
C GLY A 18 -3.39 -3.45 22.33
N PRO A 19 -3.96 -4.51 22.93
CA PRO A 19 -3.21 -5.63 23.48
C PRO A 19 -2.24 -6.30 22.48
N TRP A 20 -2.61 -6.31 21.20
CA TRP A 20 -1.83 -6.89 20.10
C TRP A 20 -1.33 -5.85 19.10
N GLY A 21 -1.35 -4.56 19.45
CA GLY A 21 -0.95 -3.46 18.55
C GLY A 21 0.46 -3.60 17.98
N HIS A 22 1.41 -4.06 18.81
CA HIS A 22 2.79 -4.34 18.37
C HIS A 22 2.85 -5.43 17.30
N TYR A 23 1.96 -6.42 17.35
CA TYR A 23 1.87 -7.48 16.37
C TYR A 23 1.18 -7.00 15.09
N VAL A 24 0.07 -6.28 15.22
CA VAL A 24 -0.66 -5.68 14.09
C VAL A 24 0.25 -4.74 13.30
N SER A 25 0.89 -3.77 13.97
CA SER A 25 1.83 -2.83 13.33
C SER A 25 3.00 -3.54 12.66
N LYS A 26 3.58 -4.57 13.30
CA LYS A 26 4.63 -5.41 12.70
C LYS A 26 4.13 -6.11 11.43
N ARG A 27 2.94 -6.71 11.46
CA ARG A 27 2.35 -7.40 10.30
C ARG A 27 2.04 -6.44 9.16
N VAL A 28 1.47 -5.27 9.45
CA VAL A 28 1.22 -4.24 8.43
C VAL A 28 2.54 -3.77 7.82
N ARG A 29 3.58 -3.50 8.63
CA ARG A 29 4.91 -3.13 8.12
C ARG A 29 5.50 -4.19 7.19
N ASP A 30 5.33 -5.46 7.51
CA ASP A 30 5.91 -6.57 6.75
C ASP A 30 5.12 -6.85 5.44
N LEU A 31 3.80 -6.58 5.41
CA LEU A 31 2.91 -6.87 4.27
C LEU A 31 2.65 -5.68 3.34
N LEU A 32 2.43 -4.49 3.90
CA LEU A 32 1.93 -3.32 3.16
C LEU A 32 2.85 -2.89 2.01
N PRO A 33 4.19 -2.79 2.17
CA PRO A 33 5.05 -2.30 1.09
C PRO A 33 5.02 -3.23 -0.15
N SER A 34 5.09 -4.55 0.06
CA SER A 34 5.10 -5.52 -1.03
C SER A 34 3.74 -5.65 -1.71
N ALA A 35 2.66 -5.64 -0.94
CA ALA A 35 1.30 -5.65 -1.48
C ALA A 35 0.98 -4.37 -2.27
N LEU A 36 1.42 -3.21 -1.78
CA LEU A 36 1.24 -1.92 -2.43
C LEU A 36 1.96 -1.87 -3.79
N LEU A 37 3.21 -2.31 -3.82
CA LEU A 37 3.98 -2.39 -5.06
C LEU A 37 3.31 -3.29 -6.09
N CYS A 38 2.86 -4.47 -5.66
CA CYS A 38 2.19 -5.44 -6.52
C CYS A 38 0.89 -4.87 -7.08
N GLN A 39 0.09 -4.18 -6.27
CA GLN A 39 -1.15 -3.55 -6.71
C GLN A 39 -0.88 -2.43 -7.71
N TRP A 40 0.12 -1.59 -7.45
CA TRP A 40 0.51 -0.49 -8.33
C TRP A 40 1.01 -0.98 -9.69
N GLN A 41 1.88 -1.99 -9.72
CA GLN A 41 2.37 -2.57 -10.98
C GLN A 41 1.23 -3.15 -11.83
N LYS A 42 0.23 -3.79 -11.19
CA LYS A 42 -0.96 -4.30 -11.89
C LYS A 42 -1.81 -3.17 -12.47
N ASP A 43 -2.09 -2.15 -11.66
CA ASP A 43 -2.96 -1.05 -12.08
C ASP A 43 -2.29 -0.19 -13.18
N LEU A 44 -0.97 0.00 -13.12
CA LEU A 44 -0.21 0.60 -14.23
C LEU A 44 -0.27 -0.21 -15.51
N ALA A 45 -0.11 -1.53 -15.43
CA ALA A 45 -0.17 -2.40 -16.60
C ALA A 45 -1.56 -2.34 -17.26
N LEU A 46 -2.64 -2.26 -16.48
CA LEU A 46 -4.00 -2.08 -16.99
C LEU A 46 -4.20 -0.70 -17.61
N ALA A 47 -3.72 0.37 -16.96
CA ALA A 47 -3.84 1.73 -17.48
C ALA A 47 -3.08 1.92 -18.81
N ALA A 48 -1.92 1.27 -18.97
CA ALA A 48 -1.13 1.33 -20.20
C ALA A 48 -1.83 0.69 -21.42
N VAL A 49 -2.77 -0.25 -21.19
CA VAL A 49 -3.56 -0.87 -22.27
C VAL A 49 -4.72 0.03 -22.72
N ASP A 50 -5.26 0.84 -21.81
CA ASP A 50 -6.43 1.69 -22.05
C ASP A 50 -6.05 3.06 -22.64
N SER A 51 -4.82 3.53 -22.37
CA SER A 51 -4.36 4.86 -22.77
C SER A 51 -3.61 4.85 -24.11
N GLY A 52 -4.38 4.85 -25.20
CA GLY A 52 -3.91 5.36 -26.48
C GLY A 52 -3.86 6.90 -26.47
N MET A 53 -2.65 7.47 -26.35
CA MET A 53 -2.27 8.85 -26.69
C MET A 53 -2.73 10.03 -25.77
N ASP A 54 -1.70 10.73 -25.26
CA ASP A 54 -1.50 12.20 -25.19
C ASP A 54 -1.71 13.00 -23.87
N CYS A 55 -0.79 13.95 -23.65
CA CYS A 55 -0.65 14.96 -22.58
C CYS A 55 0.11 14.60 -21.26
N GLU A 56 1.25 15.25 -21.03
CA GLU A 56 2.11 15.09 -19.84
C GLU A 56 1.53 15.71 -18.54
N CYS A 57 0.61 16.68 -18.64
CA CYS A 57 0.03 17.37 -17.46
C CYS A 57 -1.07 16.54 -16.76
N SER A 58 -1.87 15.79 -17.51
CA SER A 58 -2.84 14.82 -16.97
C SER A 58 -2.16 13.61 -16.33
N GLN A 59 -0.93 13.28 -16.77
CA GLN A 59 -0.22 12.06 -16.37
C GLN A 59 0.20 12.04 -14.88
N SER A 60 0.53 13.20 -14.31
CA SER A 60 0.88 13.31 -12.88
C SER A 60 -0.34 13.10 -11.96
N ASN A 61 -1.49 13.70 -12.32
CA ASN A 61 -2.74 13.50 -11.59
C ASN A 61 -3.24 12.05 -11.72
N ILE A 62 -3.14 11.46 -12.92
CA ILE A 62 -3.47 10.05 -13.16
C ILE A 62 -2.57 9.14 -12.30
N THR A 63 -1.26 9.41 -12.24
CA THR A 63 -0.31 8.62 -11.45
C THR A 63 -0.62 8.72 -9.95
N PHE A 64 -0.93 9.92 -9.46
CA PHE A 64 -1.35 10.13 -8.08
C PHE A 64 -2.67 9.39 -7.76
N ASP A 65 -3.66 9.47 -8.64
CA ASP A 65 -4.93 8.78 -8.47
C ASP A 65 -4.76 7.26 -8.48
N VAL A 66 -3.89 6.72 -9.34
CA VAL A 66 -3.50 5.30 -9.34
C VAL A 66 -2.89 4.93 -8.00
N TRP A 67 -1.92 5.69 -7.49
CA TRP A 67 -1.32 5.46 -6.18
C TRP A 67 -2.34 5.48 -5.04
N LYS A 68 -3.23 6.48 -5.04
CA LYS A 68 -4.28 6.62 -4.04
C LYS A 68 -5.22 5.42 -4.03
N GLN A 69 -5.64 4.95 -5.20
CA GLN A 69 -6.48 3.76 -5.33
C GLN A 69 -5.74 2.49 -4.90
N CYS A 70 -4.49 2.31 -5.32
CA CYS A 70 -3.65 1.19 -4.95
C CYS A 70 -3.46 1.11 -3.44
N TYR A 71 -3.19 2.25 -2.79
CA TYR A 71 -3.02 2.32 -1.35
C TYR A 71 -4.29 1.90 -0.62
N SER A 72 -5.45 2.45 -1.01
CA SER A 72 -6.74 2.08 -0.41
C SER A 72 -7.05 0.59 -0.53
N ARG A 73 -6.87 0.01 -1.74
CA ARG A 73 -7.06 -1.43 -1.97
C ARG A 73 -6.08 -2.28 -1.16
N THR A 74 -4.82 -1.84 -1.08
CA THR A 74 -3.78 -2.54 -0.30
C THR A 74 -4.13 -2.55 1.19
N CYS A 75 -4.59 -1.43 1.75
CA CYS A 75 -5.05 -1.38 3.13
C CYS A 75 -6.14 -2.43 3.39
N ALA A 76 -7.17 -2.48 2.54
CA ALA A 76 -8.25 -3.47 2.67
C ALA A 76 -7.75 -4.92 2.54
N LEU A 77 -6.79 -5.17 1.65
CA LEU A 77 -6.18 -6.50 1.48
C LEU A 77 -5.39 -6.93 2.73
N VAL A 78 -4.57 -6.02 3.27
CA VAL A 78 -3.78 -6.28 4.48
C VAL A 78 -4.70 -6.49 5.69
N ASP A 79 -5.75 -5.67 5.82
CA ASP A 79 -6.76 -5.78 6.89
C ASP A 79 -7.43 -7.16 6.88
N LYS A 80 -7.85 -7.63 5.70
CA LYS A 80 -8.42 -8.97 5.53
C LYS A 80 -7.44 -10.10 5.86
N GLU A 81 -6.14 -9.90 5.61
CA GLU A 81 -5.12 -10.89 5.97
C GLU A 81 -4.91 -10.97 7.49
N LEU A 82 -5.01 -9.83 8.18
CA LEU A 82 -4.97 -9.79 9.65
C LEU A 82 -6.14 -10.57 10.26
N ASP A 83 -7.34 -10.44 9.69
CA ASP A 83 -8.55 -11.17 10.14
C ASP A 83 -8.43 -12.70 10.01
N ARG A 84 -7.69 -13.20 9.01
CA ARG A 84 -7.52 -14.65 8.78
C ARG A 84 -6.65 -15.32 9.85
N HIS A 85 -5.83 -14.56 10.55
CA HIS A 85 -5.02 -15.07 11.64
C HIS A 85 -5.85 -15.22 12.94
N GLN A 86 -6.61 -16.31 13.05
CA GLN A 86 -7.49 -16.69 14.18
C GLN A 86 -6.81 -16.80 15.57
N GLY A 87 -5.50 -16.57 15.68
CA GLY A 87 -4.76 -16.65 16.94
C GLY A 87 -4.85 -15.40 17.82
N PHE A 88 -5.41 -14.29 17.31
CA PHE A 88 -5.38 -13.00 18.01
C PHE A 88 -6.76 -12.36 18.02
N TYR A 89 -7.22 -11.94 19.21
CA TYR A 89 -8.37 -11.04 19.34
C TYR A 89 -7.96 -9.63 18.86
N SER A 90 -7.84 -9.44 17.55
CA SER A 90 -7.52 -8.14 16.95
C SER A 90 -8.67 -7.14 17.07
N PHE A 91 -9.86 -7.55 17.52
CA PHE A 91 -11.02 -6.67 17.64
C PHE A 91 -10.76 -5.42 18.51
N SER A 92 -9.83 -5.51 19.47
CA SER A 92 -9.42 -4.39 20.32
C SER A 92 -7.99 -3.89 20.06
N SER A 93 -7.41 -4.24 18.91
CA SER A 93 -6.05 -3.85 18.52
C SER A 93 -6.00 -3.32 17.09
N GLY A 94 -5.05 -2.43 16.83
CA GLY A 94 -4.93 -1.79 15.53
C GLY A 94 -3.58 -1.15 15.33
N THR A 95 -3.41 -0.50 14.18
CA THR A 95 -2.25 0.35 13.91
C THR A 95 -2.66 1.54 13.06
N THR A 96 -2.11 2.71 13.35
CA THR A 96 -2.08 3.83 12.41
C THR A 96 -0.94 3.59 11.43
N SER A 97 -1.14 3.85 10.14
CA SER A 97 -0.07 3.77 9.13
C SER A 97 0.05 5.09 8.37
N LEU A 98 1.29 5.52 8.17
CA LEU A 98 1.65 6.63 7.29
C LEU A 98 2.68 6.11 6.30
N ALA A 99 2.47 6.37 5.01
CA ALA A 99 3.39 5.99 3.96
C ALA A 99 3.76 7.21 3.10
N VAL A 100 5.04 7.29 2.74
CA VAL A 100 5.59 8.25 1.79
C VAL A 100 6.25 7.48 0.67
N ILE A 101 5.90 7.86 -0.56
CA ILE A 101 6.50 7.34 -1.77
C ILE A 101 7.17 8.51 -2.45
N LYS A 102 8.48 8.38 -2.66
CA LYS A 102 9.25 9.28 -3.53
C LYS A 102 9.44 8.55 -4.86
N GLN A 103 9.08 9.23 -5.94
CA GLN A 103 9.33 8.86 -7.33
C GLN A 103 10.01 10.01 -8.05
#